data_AF-A0AAE3EYZ3-F1
#
_entry.id   AF-A0AAE3EYZ3-F1
#
_cell.length_a   1.000
_cell.length_b   1.000
_cell.length_c   1.000
_cell.angle_alpha   90.00
_cell.angle_beta   90.00
_cell.angle_gamma   90.00
#
_symmetry.space_group_name_H-M   'P 1'
#
loop_
_entity.id
_entity.type
_entity.pdbx_description
1 polymer ?
#
loop_
_entity_poly.entity_id
_entity_poly.type
_entity_poly.pdbx_seq_one_letter_code
_entity_poly.pdbx_strand_id
1 'polypeptide(L)'
;MQHRPISYFFACFCVAILFLESPLLAQSPPSKPPKDTLSVGVAGNEPFVLGSNNTGNLHGIAIEIWEDLANKKNWPYRYRTFNTVHEALNVLDNGSLDLVVGPISITSLRVARMRFSQPYYQSSLAIVSRKSEPGLWERIKPFFSAKLLVALGMFLSILAIVGTLLWLAERKKSPEQFPPDPIRGIGNGMWLAIVTMSTTGYGDMAPITLRGRIIAGAWMVITIIFATSMVAGIASTLTLSGLGSSVITNVEQLSGKNVATILGSPAEAFLKEHNCKEVAETDLNEAIAKLNAKEVDAVVYDRPQLLYFLKNHMDEKLYIAKAEYYKQGYGFAFPLTSDLVHEVNRSLLELAEERTVERTIDYYLGEDK
;
A
#
# COMPACT_ATOMS: atom_id res chain seq x y z
N MET A 1 -88.60 60.25 37.94
CA MET A 1 -87.54 59.23 37.75
C MET A 1 -87.87 58.47 36.46
N GLN A 2 -87.69 58.93 35.21
CA GLN A 2 -86.61 59.60 34.44
C GLN A 2 -85.51 58.65 33.86
N HIS A 3 -85.77 58.20 32.61
CA HIS A 3 -84.93 57.78 31.45
C HIS A 3 -83.65 56.90 31.65
N ARG A 4 -83.63 55.63 31.16
CA ARG A 4 -83.17 55.04 29.84
C ARG A 4 -81.63 54.84 29.74
N PRO A 5 -81.08 53.95 28.85
CA PRO A 5 -81.66 52.81 28.10
C PRO A 5 -80.80 51.51 27.96
N ILE A 6 -81.52 50.47 27.53
CA ILE A 6 -81.27 49.20 26.80
C ILE A 6 -80.00 49.07 25.91
N SER A 7 -79.41 47.86 25.84
CA SER A 7 -78.94 47.20 24.59
C SER A 7 -78.66 45.69 24.75
N TYR A 8 -79.22 44.90 23.82
CA TYR A 8 -79.13 43.44 23.61
C TYR A 8 -77.91 43.07 22.75
N PHE A 9 -77.39 41.83 22.79
CA PHE A 9 -77.44 40.90 21.63
C PHE A 9 -76.83 39.51 21.87
N PHE A 10 -77.28 38.57 21.04
CA PHE A 10 -77.31 37.11 21.12
C PHE A 10 -76.15 36.39 20.38
N ALA A 11 -75.77 35.22 20.91
CA ALA A 11 -75.47 33.93 20.25
C ALA A 11 -74.26 33.68 19.31
N CYS A 12 -73.64 32.51 19.59
CA CYS A 12 -72.91 31.57 18.73
C CYS A 12 -71.52 31.97 18.17
N PHE A 13 -70.47 31.46 18.81
CA PHE A 13 -69.08 31.52 18.33
C PHE A 13 -68.52 30.10 18.11
N CYS A 14 -68.57 29.62 16.86
CA CYS A 14 -67.74 28.53 16.34
C CYS A 14 -67.59 28.79 14.84
N VAL A 15 -66.56 29.54 14.44
CA VAL A 15 -66.18 29.72 13.04
C VAL A 15 -64.70 29.39 12.88
N ALA A 16 -64.46 28.49 11.94
CA ALA A 16 -63.19 28.04 11.42
C ALA A 16 -62.26 29.22 11.04
N ILE A 17 -61.05 29.22 11.59
CA ILE A 17 -59.96 30.07 11.13
C ILE A 17 -59.39 29.40 9.87
N LEU A 18 -59.77 29.93 8.72
CA LEU A 18 -59.16 29.63 7.43
C LEU A 18 -57.72 30.15 7.42
N PHE A 19 -56.80 29.23 7.15
CA PHE A 19 -55.39 29.47 6.86
C PHE A 19 -55.24 30.49 5.72
N LEU A 20 -54.73 31.68 6.02
CA LEU A 20 -54.01 32.52 5.08
C LEU A 20 -52.52 32.22 5.24
N GLU A 21 -52.07 31.07 4.73
CA GLU A 21 -50.65 30.89 4.40
C GLU A 21 -50.44 31.46 3.00
N SER A 22 -49.91 32.68 2.93
CA SER A 22 -49.29 33.16 1.71
C SER A 22 -48.14 32.21 1.36
N PRO A 23 -48.09 31.63 0.14
CA PRO A 23 -46.90 30.92 -0.28
C PRO A 23 -45.80 31.97 -0.43
N LEU A 24 -44.91 32.02 0.55
CA LEU A 24 -43.61 32.64 0.37
C LEU A 24 -42.92 31.78 -0.70
N LEU A 25 -42.99 32.22 -1.95
CA LEU A 25 -42.16 31.72 -3.03
C LEU A 25 -40.71 31.87 -2.54
N ALA A 26 -40.15 30.77 -2.06
CA ALA A 26 -38.71 30.63 -1.91
C ALA A 26 -38.13 30.82 -3.31
N GLN A 27 -37.72 32.05 -3.62
CA GLN A 27 -36.95 32.30 -4.82
C GLN A 27 -35.67 31.51 -4.67
N SER A 28 -35.48 30.51 -5.53
CA SER A 28 -34.17 29.93 -5.77
C SER A 28 -33.17 31.10 -5.92
N PRO A 29 -32.01 31.08 -5.24
CA PRO A 29 -31.02 32.11 -5.45
C PRO A 29 -30.76 32.24 -6.96
N PRO A 30 -30.58 33.47 -7.48
CA PRO A 30 -30.41 33.67 -8.92
C PRO A 30 -29.30 32.76 -9.41
N SER A 31 -29.65 31.83 -10.31
CA SER A 31 -28.69 31.00 -11.02
C SER A 31 -27.70 31.95 -11.67
N LYS A 32 -26.42 31.83 -11.31
CA LYS A 32 -25.35 32.57 -12.00
C LYS A 32 -25.57 32.37 -13.51
N PRO A 33 -25.52 33.43 -14.33
CA PRO A 33 -25.63 33.27 -15.76
C PRO A 33 -24.61 32.21 -16.21
N PRO A 34 -25.00 31.27 -17.08
CA PRO A 34 -24.10 30.23 -17.53
C PRO A 34 -22.85 30.91 -18.11
N LYS A 35 -21.68 30.55 -17.61
CA LYS A 35 -20.43 31.06 -18.19
C LYS A 35 -20.35 30.58 -19.64
N ASP A 36 -20.13 31.51 -20.56
CA ASP A 36 -19.93 31.22 -21.98
C ASP A 36 -18.69 30.35 -22.27
N THR A 37 -17.82 30.11 -21.28
CA THR A 37 -16.62 29.27 -21.42
C THR A 37 -16.22 28.72 -20.05
N LEU A 38 -16.04 27.40 -19.96
CA LEU A 38 -15.60 26.71 -18.75
C LEU A 38 -14.10 26.95 -18.50
N SER A 39 -13.74 27.31 -17.27
CA SER A 39 -12.36 27.37 -16.82
C SER A 39 -11.95 26.04 -16.22
N VAL A 40 -11.09 25.31 -16.93
CA VAL A 40 -10.66 23.94 -16.60
C VAL A 40 -9.26 23.98 -16.04
N GLY A 41 -9.10 23.64 -14.76
CA GLY A 41 -7.79 23.40 -14.17
C GLY A 41 -7.23 22.07 -14.65
N VAL A 42 -5.95 22.03 -15.02
CA VAL A 42 -5.26 20.80 -15.40
C VAL A 42 -4.07 20.60 -14.49
N ALA A 43 -4.00 19.43 -13.84
CA ALA A 43 -2.91 19.09 -12.94
C ALA A 43 -2.67 17.58 -12.88
N GLY A 44 -1.44 17.19 -12.62
CA GLY A 44 -1.01 15.80 -12.53
C GLY A 44 0.02 15.45 -13.58
N ASN A 45 0.43 14.19 -13.58
CA ASN A 45 1.58 13.71 -14.32
C ASN A 45 1.18 12.65 -15.34
N GLU A 46 2.15 12.24 -16.15
CA GLU A 46 2.00 11.15 -17.10
C GLU A 46 1.54 9.86 -16.38
N PRO A 47 0.68 9.04 -17.02
CA PRO A 47 0.15 9.17 -18.39
C PRO A 47 -1.21 9.88 -18.49
N PHE A 48 -1.71 10.45 -17.38
CA PHE A 48 -3.04 11.06 -17.37
C PHE A 48 -3.04 12.48 -17.94
N VAL A 49 -1.93 13.19 -17.76
CA VAL A 49 -1.68 14.52 -18.31
C VAL A 49 -0.27 14.53 -18.89
N LEU A 50 -0.17 14.77 -20.19
CA LEU A 50 1.06 14.93 -20.96
C LEU A 50 1.04 16.28 -21.68
N GLY A 51 2.23 16.81 -21.97
CA GLY A 51 2.42 18.05 -22.71
C GLY A 51 2.87 19.24 -21.84
N SER A 52 3.43 20.25 -22.49
CA SER A 52 3.99 21.43 -21.82
C SER A 52 2.93 22.51 -21.61
N ASN A 53 2.94 23.09 -20.41
CA ASN A 53 2.10 24.21 -19.98
C ASN A 53 2.09 25.41 -20.95
N ASN A 54 3.08 25.54 -21.85
CA ASN A 54 3.26 26.69 -22.74
C ASN A 54 2.82 26.46 -24.19
N THR A 55 2.64 25.22 -24.66
CA THR A 55 2.37 24.93 -26.08
C THR A 55 0.90 24.69 -26.40
N GLY A 56 0.04 24.55 -25.39
CA GLY A 56 -1.39 24.28 -25.55
C GLY A 56 -1.71 22.88 -26.08
N ASN A 57 -0.70 22.04 -26.31
CA ASN A 57 -0.87 20.67 -26.82
C ASN A 57 -0.90 19.66 -25.66
N LEU A 58 -1.92 19.79 -24.82
CA LEU A 58 -2.18 18.86 -23.72
C LEU A 58 -2.84 17.60 -24.28
N HIS A 59 -2.42 16.44 -23.81
CA HIS A 59 -2.99 15.14 -24.15
C HIS A 59 -2.82 14.18 -22.96
N GLY A 60 -3.28 12.94 -23.07
CA GLY A 60 -3.27 11.98 -21.97
C GLY A 60 -4.66 11.53 -21.56
N ILE A 61 -4.71 10.49 -20.74
CA ILE A 61 -5.96 9.79 -20.41
C ILE A 61 -7.03 10.75 -19.87
N ALA A 62 -6.69 11.60 -18.88
CA ALA A 62 -7.66 12.49 -18.26
C ALA A 62 -8.09 13.62 -19.21
N ILE A 63 -7.15 14.10 -20.04
CA ILE A 63 -7.40 15.15 -21.03
C ILE A 63 -8.34 14.64 -22.11
N GLU A 64 -8.06 13.49 -22.72
CA GLU A 64 -8.87 12.93 -23.79
C GLU A 64 -10.29 12.58 -23.32
N ILE A 65 -10.44 12.00 -22.11
CA ILE A 65 -11.76 11.73 -21.54
C ILE A 65 -12.54 13.04 -21.33
N TRP A 66 -11.88 14.11 -20.85
CA TRP A 66 -12.52 15.40 -20.70
C TRP A 66 -12.90 16.01 -22.05
N GLU A 67 -12.04 15.93 -23.05
CA GLU A 67 -12.28 16.47 -24.39
C GLU A 67 -13.42 15.73 -25.08
N ASP A 68 -13.50 14.40 -24.98
CA ASP A 68 -14.62 13.61 -25.48
C ASP A 68 -15.95 14.05 -24.85
N LEU A 69 -15.96 14.29 -23.54
CA LEU A 69 -17.14 14.82 -22.84
C LEU A 69 -17.53 16.22 -23.32
N ALA A 70 -16.56 17.14 -23.35
CA ALA A 70 -16.78 18.52 -23.74
C ALA A 70 -17.26 18.63 -25.20
N ASN A 71 -16.66 17.84 -26.10
CA ASN A 71 -17.05 17.76 -27.51
C ASN A 71 -18.46 17.19 -27.67
N LYS A 72 -18.80 16.11 -26.97
CA LYS A 72 -20.15 15.50 -27.01
C LYS A 72 -21.24 16.49 -26.55
N LYS A 73 -20.89 17.41 -25.63
CA LYS A 73 -21.80 18.45 -25.10
C LYS A 73 -21.68 19.81 -25.77
N ASN A 74 -20.75 19.98 -26.70
CA ASN A 74 -20.39 21.28 -27.29
C ASN A 74 -20.07 22.34 -26.23
N TRP A 75 -19.32 21.97 -25.18
CA TRP A 75 -18.92 22.90 -24.13
C TRP A 75 -17.64 23.66 -24.53
N PRO A 76 -17.69 24.99 -24.68
CA PRO A 76 -16.47 25.78 -24.81
C PRO A 76 -15.69 25.79 -23.49
N TYR A 77 -14.37 25.60 -23.55
CA TYR A 77 -13.51 25.61 -22.38
C TYR A 77 -12.14 26.24 -22.64
N ARG A 78 -11.43 26.60 -21.56
CA ARG A 78 -10.03 27.02 -21.57
C ARG A 78 -9.27 26.36 -20.44
N TYR A 79 -8.09 25.83 -20.76
CA TYR A 79 -7.20 25.23 -19.78
C TYR A 79 -6.42 26.26 -18.98
N ARG A 80 -6.22 25.96 -17.71
CA ARG A 80 -5.24 26.58 -16.82
C ARG A 80 -4.45 25.47 -16.15
N THR A 81 -3.16 25.38 -16.45
CA THR A 81 -2.29 24.33 -15.92
C THR A 81 -1.72 24.71 -14.55
N PHE A 82 -1.46 23.69 -13.73
CA PHE A 82 -0.88 23.82 -12.40
C PHE A 82 0.20 22.76 -12.20
N ASN A 83 1.20 23.07 -11.37
CA ASN A 83 2.32 22.17 -11.13
C ASN A 83 1.92 20.97 -10.25
N THR A 84 0.95 21.16 -9.35
CA THR A 84 0.50 20.10 -8.44
C THR A 84 -1.03 20.03 -8.39
N VAL A 85 -1.54 18.82 -8.13
CA VAL A 85 -2.96 18.61 -7.88
C VAL A 85 -3.44 19.43 -6.67
N HIS A 86 -2.60 19.55 -5.63
CA HIS A 86 -2.93 20.34 -4.45
C HIS A 86 -3.18 21.82 -4.79
N GLU A 87 -2.31 22.43 -5.60
CA GLU A 87 -2.47 23.80 -6.06
C GLU A 87 -3.76 24.00 -6.86
N ALA A 88 -4.03 23.12 -7.83
CA ALA A 88 -5.25 23.19 -8.64
C ALA A 88 -6.52 23.08 -7.79
N LEU A 89 -6.54 22.17 -6.82
CA LEU A 89 -7.69 21.99 -5.92
C LEU A 89 -7.89 23.18 -4.97
N ASN A 90 -6.83 23.84 -4.52
CA ASN A 90 -6.95 25.06 -3.73
C ASN A 90 -7.56 26.22 -4.56
N VAL A 91 -7.16 26.34 -5.83
CA VAL A 91 -7.72 27.36 -6.73
C VAL A 91 -9.18 27.05 -7.11
N LEU A 92 -9.53 25.76 -7.21
CA LEU A 92 -10.91 25.29 -7.40
C LEU A 92 -11.79 25.67 -6.20
N ASP A 93 -11.33 25.41 -4.98
CA ASP A 93 -12.08 25.71 -3.75
C ASP A 93 -12.31 27.22 -3.56
N ASN A 94 -11.36 28.04 -4.04
CA ASN A 94 -11.50 29.50 -4.08
C ASN A 94 -12.48 30.00 -5.17
N GLY A 95 -13.12 29.11 -5.94
CA GLY A 95 -14.13 29.45 -6.94
C GLY A 95 -13.58 30.05 -8.23
N SER A 96 -12.27 29.93 -8.47
CA SER A 96 -11.60 30.48 -9.66
C SER A 96 -11.59 29.51 -10.86
N LEU A 97 -12.01 28.26 -10.67
CA LEU A 97 -12.12 27.23 -11.70
C LEU A 97 -13.52 26.62 -11.64
N ASP A 98 -14.00 26.12 -12.78
CA ASP A 98 -15.28 25.43 -12.87
C ASP A 98 -15.13 23.92 -12.62
N LEU A 99 -13.95 23.36 -12.97
CA LEU A 99 -13.54 22.01 -12.64
C LEU A 99 -12.01 21.83 -12.70
N VAL A 100 -11.52 20.71 -12.17
CA VAL A 100 -10.13 20.23 -12.33
C VAL A 100 -10.11 18.85 -12.98
N VAL A 101 -9.28 18.72 -14.01
CA VAL A 101 -9.03 17.53 -14.82
C VAL A 101 -7.62 17.02 -14.54
N GLY A 102 -7.49 15.71 -14.36
CA GLY A 102 -6.24 15.04 -14.02
C GLY A 102 -6.49 13.81 -13.15
N PRO A 103 -5.43 13.08 -12.74
CA PRO A 103 -5.53 11.91 -11.85
C PRO A 103 -5.88 12.33 -10.41
N ILE A 104 -7.09 12.86 -10.21
CA ILE A 104 -7.52 13.38 -8.92
C ILE A 104 -8.18 12.26 -8.11
N SER A 105 -7.45 11.74 -7.12
CA SER A 105 -7.99 10.75 -6.19
C SER A 105 -9.20 11.29 -5.42
N ILE A 106 -10.28 10.52 -5.44
CA ILE A 106 -11.50 10.78 -4.68
C ILE A 106 -11.27 10.30 -3.23
N THR A 107 -11.04 11.23 -2.31
CA THR A 107 -10.80 10.92 -0.88
C THR A 107 -11.87 11.56 0.00
N SER A 108 -12.07 11.01 1.20
CA SER A 108 -13.04 11.55 2.17
C SER A 108 -12.77 13.02 2.52
N LEU A 109 -11.49 13.38 2.70
CA LEU A 109 -11.06 14.75 2.98
C LEU A 109 -11.40 15.70 1.83
N ARG A 110 -11.26 15.26 0.58
CA ARG A 110 -11.57 16.09 -0.60
C ARG A 110 -13.08 16.21 -0.78
N VAL A 111 -13.84 15.11 -0.68
CA VAL A 111 -15.32 15.10 -0.81
C VAL A 111 -16.02 16.01 0.20
N ALA A 112 -15.41 16.26 1.36
CA ALA A 112 -15.93 17.21 2.34
C ALA A 112 -15.94 18.67 1.83
N ARG A 113 -15.10 19.01 0.85
CA ARG A 113 -14.92 20.38 0.33
C ARG A 113 -15.21 20.54 -1.16
N MET A 114 -15.39 19.45 -1.90
CA MET A 114 -15.63 19.49 -3.34
C MET A 114 -16.54 18.34 -3.79
N ARG A 115 -17.09 18.46 -5.00
CA ARG A 115 -17.80 17.36 -5.67
C ARG A 115 -16.87 16.67 -6.65
N PHE A 116 -17.19 15.42 -6.98
CA PHE A 116 -16.43 14.62 -7.93
C PHE A 116 -17.35 14.03 -8.98
N SER A 117 -16.78 13.78 -10.15
CA SER A 117 -17.40 12.89 -11.12
C SER A 117 -17.44 11.44 -10.58
N GLN A 118 -18.17 10.57 -11.28
CA GLN A 118 -17.94 9.13 -11.22
C GLN A 118 -16.46 8.84 -11.55
N PRO A 119 -15.85 7.82 -10.94
CA PRO A 119 -14.46 7.52 -11.21
C PRO A 119 -14.31 6.99 -12.64
N TYR A 120 -13.44 7.62 -13.43
CA TYR A 120 -13.12 7.15 -14.78
C TYR A 120 -11.96 6.15 -14.78
N TYR A 121 -11.22 6.03 -13.67
CA TYR A 121 -10.12 5.08 -13.51
C TYR A 121 -10.02 4.60 -12.05
N GLN A 122 -9.66 3.33 -11.83
CA GLN A 122 -9.43 2.75 -10.50
C GLN A 122 -7.92 2.56 -10.29
N SER A 123 -7.34 3.35 -9.39
CA SER A 123 -5.92 3.33 -9.06
C SER A 123 -5.66 2.64 -7.72
N SER A 124 -4.39 2.40 -7.45
CA SER A 124 -3.87 1.92 -6.17
C SER A 124 -2.47 2.48 -5.97
N LEU A 125 -1.99 2.51 -4.72
CA LEU A 125 -0.59 2.80 -4.41
C LEU A 125 0.26 1.54 -4.59
N ALA A 126 1.45 1.73 -5.14
CA ALA A 126 2.47 0.69 -5.25
C ALA A 126 3.82 1.19 -4.72
N ILE A 127 4.69 0.22 -4.40
CA ILE A 127 6.04 0.49 -3.90
C ILE A 127 7.02 0.15 -5.04
N VAL A 128 7.90 1.10 -5.37
CA VAL A 128 9.06 0.86 -6.22
C VAL A 128 10.33 0.92 -5.37
N SER A 129 11.20 -0.07 -5.55
CA SER A 129 12.50 -0.14 -4.88
C SER A 129 13.57 -0.63 -5.86
N ARG A 130 14.84 -0.53 -5.47
CA ARG A 130 15.94 -1.04 -6.28
C ARG A 130 16.01 -2.57 -6.16
N LYS A 131 16.25 -3.24 -7.28
CA LYS A 131 16.81 -4.59 -7.34
C LYS A 131 18.30 -4.49 -7.00
N SER A 132 18.68 -4.69 -5.75
CA SER A 132 20.08 -5.05 -5.46
C SER A 132 20.19 -6.56 -5.46
N GLU A 133 21.08 -7.08 -6.29
CA GLU A 133 21.63 -8.40 -6.04
C GLU A 133 22.40 -8.35 -4.73
N PRO A 134 22.11 -9.24 -3.76
CA PRO A 134 22.89 -9.30 -2.54
C PRO A 134 24.31 -9.73 -2.90
N GLY A 135 25.28 -8.90 -2.53
CA GLY A 135 26.70 -9.25 -2.64
C GLY A 135 27.02 -10.51 -1.83
N LEU A 136 28.17 -11.13 -2.10
CA LEU A 136 28.59 -12.39 -1.46
C LEU A 136 28.49 -12.33 0.08
N TRP A 137 28.83 -11.20 0.69
CA TRP A 137 28.74 -11.02 2.14
C TRP A 137 27.30 -11.06 2.67
N GLU A 138 26.35 -10.39 2.00
CA GLU A 138 24.95 -10.39 2.41
C GLU A 138 24.31 -11.79 2.27
N ARG A 139 24.85 -12.65 1.41
CA ARG A 139 24.46 -14.07 1.31
C ARG A 139 25.00 -14.92 2.48
N ILE A 140 26.15 -14.56 3.03
CA ILE A 140 26.83 -15.31 4.11
C ILE A 140 26.40 -14.81 5.50
N LYS A 141 26.09 -13.52 5.64
CA LYS A 141 25.69 -12.87 6.89
C LYS A 141 24.61 -13.59 7.70
N PRO A 142 23.56 -14.22 7.10
CA PRO A 142 22.56 -14.97 7.87
C PRO A 142 23.16 -16.12 8.70
N PHE A 143 24.28 -16.72 8.26
CA PHE A 143 25.02 -17.75 8.99
C PHE A 143 25.76 -17.23 10.23
N PHE A 144 25.80 -15.91 10.44
CA PHE A 144 26.36 -15.28 11.62
C PHE A 144 25.31 -14.50 12.44
N SER A 145 24.02 -14.78 12.21
CA SER A 145 22.95 -14.13 12.96
C SER A 145 22.97 -14.56 14.44
N ALA A 146 22.66 -13.62 15.35
CA ALA A 146 22.56 -13.91 16.78
C ALA A 146 21.59 -15.07 17.07
N LYS A 147 20.49 -15.16 16.30
CA LYS A 147 19.52 -16.26 16.39
C LYS A 147 20.16 -17.62 16.11
N LEU A 148 21.00 -17.70 15.07
CA LEU A 148 21.72 -18.95 14.73
C LEU A 148 22.79 -19.28 15.78
N LEU A 149 23.53 -18.28 16.28
CA LEU A 149 24.50 -18.49 17.36
C LEU A 149 23.83 -19.01 18.63
N VAL A 150 22.68 -18.46 19.00
CA VAL A 150 21.86 -18.95 20.12
C VAL A 150 21.34 -20.36 19.86
N ALA A 151 20.85 -20.66 18.65
CA ALA A 151 20.42 -22.01 18.27
C ALA A 151 21.56 -23.04 18.35
N LEU A 152 22.76 -22.68 17.88
CA LEU A 152 23.95 -23.52 17.96
C LEU A 152 24.40 -23.73 19.42
N GLY A 153 24.35 -22.68 20.25
CA GLY A 153 24.62 -22.78 21.68
C GLY A 153 23.65 -23.70 22.41
N MET A 154 22.34 -23.59 22.12
CA MET A 154 21.32 -24.51 22.65
C MET A 154 21.58 -25.94 22.21
N PHE A 155 21.93 -26.14 20.94
CA PHE A 155 22.24 -27.46 20.40
C PHE A 155 23.44 -28.12 21.09
N LEU A 156 24.56 -27.40 21.24
CA LEU A 156 25.74 -27.88 21.96
C LEU A 156 25.43 -28.19 23.43
N SER A 157 24.55 -27.40 24.05
CA SER A 157 24.08 -27.64 25.42
C SER A 157 23.27 -28.94 25.52
N ILE A 158 22.36 -29.20 24.56
CA ILE A 158 21.59 -30.44 24.51
C ILE A 158 22.51 -31.65 24.32
N LEU A 159 23.50 -31.57 23.42
CA LEU A 159 24.50 -32.62 23.23
C LEU A 159 25.25 -32.93 24.53
N ALA A 160 25.69 -31.91 25.25
CA ALA A 160 26.37 -32.08 26.53
C ALA A 160 25.47 -32.75 27.57
N ILE A 161 24.19 -32.39 27.63
CA ILE A 161 23.20 -33.02 28.53
C ILE A 161 23.03 -34.49 28.18
N VAL A 162 22.78 -34.82 26.91
CA VAL A 162 22.57 -36.20 26.45
C VAL A 162 23.82 -37.04 26.64
N GLY A 163 25.00 -36.50 26.31
CA GLY A 163 26.28 -37.17 26.54
C GLY A 163 26.53 -37.45 28.02
N THR A 164 26.16 -36.51 28.89
CA THR A 164 26.22 -36.70 30.35
C THR A 164 25.25 -37.79 30.82
N LEU A 165 24.02 -37.81 30.32
CA LEU A 165 23.03 -38.83 30.66
C LEU A 165 23.47 -40.24 30.21
N LEU A 166 24.00 -40.37 29.00
CA LEU A 166 24.55 -41.62 28.47
C LEU A 166 25.74 -42.10 29.30
N TRP A 167 26.68 -41.19 29.62
CA TRP A 167 27.80 -41.50 30.50
C TRP A 167 27.33 -41.99 31.87
N LEU A 168 26.40 -41.28 32.51
CA LEU A 168 25.87 -41.68 33.82
C LEU A 168 25.19 -43.06 33.78
N ALA A 169 24.51 -43.39 32.68
CA ALA A 169 23.82 -44.66 32.50
C ALA A 169 24.78 -45.84 32.22
N GLU A 170 25.83 -45.60 31.43
CA GLU A 170 26.68 -46.66 30.88
C GLU A 170 28.04 -46.83 31.60
N ARG A 171 28.56 -45.81 32.30
CA ARG A 171 29.92 -45.82 32.89
C ARG A 171 30.27 -47.00 33.80
N LYS A 172 29.25 -47.64 34.39
CA LYS A 172 29.44 -48.82 35.27
C LYS A 172 29.47 -50.15 34.52
N LYS A 173 28.76 -50.26 33.41
CA LYS A 173 28.58 -51.52 32.66
C LYS A 173 29.43 -51.58 31.39
N SER A 174 29.76 -50.43 30.81
CA SER A 174 30.62 -50.32 29.63
C SER A 174 31.73 -49.29 29.86
N PRO A 175 32.70 -49.57 30.76
CA PRO A 175 33.77 -48.63 31.05
C PRO A 175 34.76 -48.43 29.89
N GLU A 176 34.81 -49.38 28.94
CA GLU A 176 35.62 -49.27 27.73
C GLU A 176 35.08 -48.20 26.76
N GLN A 177 33.75 -48.14 26.58
CA GLN A 177 33.11 -47.14 25.72
C GLN A 177 32.85 -45.83 26.47
N PHE A 178 32.56 -45.90 27.77
CA PHE A 178 32.25 -44.75 28.64
C PHE A 178 33.17 -44.74 29.86
N PRO A 179 34.40 -44.20 29.74
CA PRO A 179 35.37 -44.17 30.83
C PRO A 179 34.83 -43.52 32.11
N PRO A 180 35.28 -43.93 33.30
CA PRO A 180 34.90 -43.30 34.57
C PRO A 180 35.34 -41.83 34.68
N ASP A 181 36.34 -41.42 33.90
CA ASP A 181 36.75 -40.01 33.76
C ASP A 181 35.59 -39.18 33.18
N PRO A 182 35.09 -38.14 33.90
CA PRO A 182 33.92 -37.40 33.46
C PRO A 182 34.10 -36.68 32.12
N ILE A 183 35.27 -36.11 31.85
CA ILE A 183 35.51 -35.32 30.63
C ILE A 183 35.49 -36.23 29.41
N ARG A 184 36.25 -37.33 29.45
CA ARG A 184 36.31 -38.31 28.36
C ARG A 184 35.00 -39.08 28.22
N GLY A 185 34.36 -39.42 29.32
CA GLY A 185 33.08 -40.14 29.32
C GLY A 185 31.93 -39.32 28.74
N ILE A 186 31.79 -38.05 29.13
CA ILE A 186 30.81 -37.12 28.55
C ILE A 186 31.15 -36.87 27.07
N GLY A 187 32.42 -36.69 26.73
CA GLY A 187 32.88 -36.53 25.35
C GLY A 187 32.49 -37.71 24.45
N ASN A 188 32.66 -38.94 24.92
CA ASN A 188 32.23 -40.15 24.20
C ASN A 188 30.69 -40.23 24.08
N GLY A 189 29.96 -39.82 25.12
CA GLY A 189 28.50 -39.71 25.05
C GLY A 189 28.03 -38.66 24.04
N MET A 190 28.71 -37.50 23.97
CA MET A 190 28.47 -36.48 22.96
C MET A 190 28.81 -36.98 21.55
N TRP A 191 29.90 -37.72 21.39
CA TRP A 191 30.28 -38.35 20.12
C TRP A 191 29.20 -39.30 19.62
N LEU A 192 28.73 -40.22 20.48
CA LEU A 192 27.62 -41.12 20.16
C LEU A 192 26.35 -40.33 19.78
N ALA A 193 26.05 -39.25 20.51
CA ALA A 193 24.92 -38.39 20.20
C ALA A 193 25.04 -37.71 18.82
N ILE A 194 26.23 -37.22 18.47
CA ILE A 194 26.53 -36.60 17.17
C ILE A 194 26.40 -37.61 16.02
N VAL A 195 27.02 -38.79 16.15
CA VAL A 195 27.00 -39.84 15.12
C VAL A 195 25.58 -40.38 14.89
N THR A 196 24.76 -40.39 15.94
CA THR A 196 23.33 -40.73 15.85
C THR A 196 22.54 -39.64 15.13
N MET A 197 22.79 -38.36 15.45
CA MET A 197 22.13 -37.23 14.80
C MET A 197 22.47 -37.13 13.30
N SER A 198 23.74 -37.33 12.94
CA SER A 198 24.20 -37.28 11.55
C SER A 198 23.73 -38.48 10.72
N THR A 199 23.00 -39.41 11.34
CA THR A 199 22.53 -40.67 10.74
C THR A 199 23.65 -41.60 10.26
N THR A 200 24.90 -41.31 10.63
CA THR A 200 26.09 -42.05 10.15
C THR A 200 26.21 -43.41 10.84
N GLY A 201 25.98 -43.48 12.15
CA GLY A 201 25.92 -44.74 12.90
C GLY A 201 27.13 -45.66 12.70
N TYR A 202 28.36 -45.20 13.01
CA TYR A 202 29.57 -46.01 12.87
C TYR A 202 29.54 -47.36 13.61
N GLY A 203 28.69 -47.49 14.63
CA GLY A 203 28.55 -48.73 15.41
C GLY A 203 29.73 -49.00 16.34
N ASP A 204 30.61 -48.01 16.51
CA ASP A 204 31.76 -48.01 17.41
C ASP A 204 31.34 -47.96 18.89
N MET A 205 30.22 -47.31 19.18
CA MET A 205 29.64 -47.21 20.52
C MET A 205 28.14 -47.47 20.51
N ALA A 206 27.65 -48.19 21.51
CA ALA A 206 26.22 -48.45 21.68
C ALA A 206 25.86 -48.66 23.16
N PRO A 207 24.74 -48.11 23.66
CA PRO A 207 24.31 -48.35 25.03
C PRO A 207 23.90 -49.82 25.23
N ILE A 208 24.50 -50.45 26.24
CA ILE A 208 24.20 -51.85 26.58
C ILE A 208 23.20 -51.95 27.72
N THR A 209 23.01 -50.89 28.51
CA THR A 209 22.02 -50.88 29.60
C THR A 209 20.62 -50.53 29.08
N LEU A 210 19.58 -51.01 29.77
CA LEU A 210 18.20 -50.64 29.46
C LEU A 210 17.98 -49.12 29.55
N ARG A 211 18.57 -48.48 30.56
CA ARG A 211 18.45 -47.02 30.78
C ARG A 211 19.13 -46.24 29.66
N GLY A 212 20.33 -46.63 29.25
CA GLY A 212 21.04 -46.01 28.14
C GLY A 212 20.32 -46.21 26.81
N ARG A 213 19.70 -47.37 26.57
CA ARG A 213 18.87 -47.61 25.37
C ARG A 213 17.63 -46.74 25.34
N ILE A 214 16.95 -46.53 26.48
CA ILE A 214 15.81 -45.60 26.57
C ILE A 214 16.27 -44.16 26.27
N ILE A 215 17.39 -43.72 26.85
CA ILE A 215 17.96 -42.39 26.60
C ILE A 215 18.33 -42.22 25.13
N ALA A 216 19.01 -43.20 24.53
CA ALA A 216 19.39 -43.15 23.12
C ALA A 216 18.18 -43.19 22.18
N GLY A 217 17.16 -44.00 22.49
CA GLY A 217 15.91 -44.03 21.73
C GLY A 217 15.17 -42.68 21.78
N ALA A 218 15.10 -42.05 22.96
CA ALA A 218 14.53 -40.71 23.10
C ALA A 218 15.36 -39.67 22.32
N TRP A 219 16.68 -39.76 22.39
CA TRP A 219 17.59 -38.91 21.63
C TRP A 219 17.34 -39.01 20.13
N MET A 220 17.22 -40.23 19.57
CA MET A 220 16.94 -40.43 18.14
C MET A 220 15.67 -39.71 17.66
N VAL A 221 14.60 -39.71 18.46
CA VAL A 221 13.36 -38.98 18.12
C VAL A 221 13.59 -37.47 18.16
N ILE A 222 14.26 -36.97 19.21
CA ILE A 222 14.58 -35.55 19.36
C ILE A 222 15.45 -35.06 18.21
N THR A 223 16.46 -35.84 17.79
CA THR A 223 17.37 -35.45 16.71
C THR A 223 16.68 -35.35 15.37
N ILE A 224 15.72 -36.22 15.07
CA ILE A 224 14.95 -36.16 13.82
C ILE A 224 14.13 -34.87 13.77
N ILE A 225 13.43 -34.53 14.85
CA ILE A 225 12.63 -33.29 14.94
C ILE A 225 13.54 -32.06 14.83
N PHE A 226 14.67 -32.06 15.55
CA PHE A 226 15.61 -30.96 15.53
C PHE A 226 16.28 -30.78 14.15
N ALA A 227 16.78 -31.86 13.54
CA ALA A 227 17.43 -31.80 12.23
C ALA A 227 16.48 -31.32 11.13
N THR A 228 15.24 -31.82 11.11
CA THR A 228 14.23 -31.38 10.14
C THR A 228 13.86 -29.91 10.33
N SER A 229 13.66 -29.45 11.57
CA SER A 229 13.39 -28.05 11.88
C SER A 229 14.56 -27.13 11.49
N MET A 230 15.80 -27.55 11.76
CA MET A 230 17.00 -26.79 11.40
C MET A 230 17.15 -26.65 9.88
N VAL A 231 16.97 -27.74 9.13
CA VAL A 231 16.99 -27.72 7.66
C VAL A 231 15.88 -26.80 7.12
N ALA A 232 14.66 -26.90 7.65
CA ALA A 232 13.55 -26.03 7.25
C ALA A 232 13.82 -24.55 7.56
N GLY A 233 14.40 -24.24 8.72
CA GLY A 233 14.77 -22.88 9.12
C GLY A 233 15.87 -22.27 8.23
N ILE A 234 16.89 -23.06 7.89
CA ILE A 234 17.96 -22.64 6.96
C ILE A 234 17.36 -22.43 5.57
N ALA A 235 16.58 -23.39 5.06
CA ALA A 235 15.94 -23.28 3.76
C ALA A 235 15.06 -22.02 3.66
N SER A 236 14.21 -21.75 4.65
CA SER A 236 13.39 -20.54 4.71
C SER A 236 14.22 -19.26 4.71
N THR A 237 15.30 -19.23 5.51
CA THR A 237 16.20 -18.07 5.58
C THR A 237 16.92 -17.84 4.24
N LEU A 238 17.35 -18.90 3.56
CA LEU A 238 17.99 -18.82 2.25
C LEU A 238 17.02 -18.40 1.15
N THR A 239 15.78 -18.88 1.18
CA THR A 239 14.72 -18.41 0.27
C THR A 239 14.45 -16.92 0.47
N LEU A 240 14.35 -16.46 1.72
CA LEU A 240 14.18 -15.04 2.04
C LEU A 240 15.40 -14.19 1.66
N SER A 241 16.62 -14.75 1.74
CA SER A 241 17.86 -14.04 1.38
C SER A 241 18.11 -14.03 -0.14
N GLY A 242 17.58 -15.01 -0.87
CA GLY A 242 17.63 -15.09 -2.33
C GLY A 242 16.66 -14.12 -3.00
N LEU A 243 15.58 -13.74 -2.32
CA LEU A 243 14.79 -12.55 -2.61
C LEU A 243 15.61 -11.34 -2.13
N GLY A 244 16.44 -10.77 -3.01
CA GLY A 244 17.49 -9.80 -2.64
C GLY A 244 17.07 -8.82 -1.54
N SER A 245 17.87 -8.75 -0.47
CA SER A 245 17.60 -8.06 0.80
C SER A 245 17.40 -6.53 0.74
N SER A 246 17.31 -5.98 -0.46
CA SER A 246 17.04 -4.56 -0.75
C SER A 246 15.70 -4.32 -1.45
N VAL A 247 15.09 -5.39 -1.98
CA VAL A 247 13.82 -5.29 -2.68
C VAL A 247 12.73 -5.20 -1.65
N ILE A 248 12.06 -4.06 -1.63
CA ILE A 248 10.92 -3.82 -0.75
C ILE A 248 9.68 -4.36 -1.46
N THR A 249 9.10 -5.42 -0.90
CA THR A 249 7.96 -6.13 -1.50
C THR A 249 6.63 -5.82 -0.83
N ASN A 250 6.66 -5.28 0.38
CA ASN A 250 5.47 -4.94 1.15
C ASN A 250 5.67 -3.70 2.03
N VAL A 251 4.56 -3.20 2.58
CA VAL A 251 4.53 -1.95 3.35
C VAL A 251 5.23 -2.09 4.70
N GLU A 252 5.22 -3.28 5.31
CA GLU A 252 5.84 -3.52 6.62
C GLU A 252 7.36 -3.28 6.59
N GLN A 253 7.99 -3.49 5.43
CA GLN A 253 9.41 -3.25 5.20
C GLN A 253 9.79 -1.77 5.06
N LEU A 254 8.81 -0.84 4.99
CA LEU A 254 9.05 0.60 4.94
C LEU A 254 9.42 1.20 6.30
N SER A 255 9.14 0.50 7.40
CA SER A 255 9.37 1.04 8.74
C SER A 255 10.85 1.41 8.95
N GLY A 256 11.10 2.66 9.35
CA GLY A 256 12.45 3.19 9.54
C GLY A 256 13.25 3.51 8.28
N LYS A 257 12.69 3.30 7.08
CA LYS A 257 13.31 3.60 5.78
C LYS A 257 13.05 5.04 5.32
N ASN A 258 13.92 5.56 4.45
CA ASN A 258 13.66 6.81 3.74
C ASN A 258 12.78 6.50 2.53
N VAL A 259 11.60 7.10 2.42
CA VAL A 259 10.62 6.77 1.37
C VAL A 259 10.19 8.04 0.68
N ALA A 260 10.44 8.12 -0.64
CA ALA A 260 9.99 9.25 -1.43
C ALA A 260 8.53 9.08 -1.90
N THR A 261 7.83 10.20 -2.01
CA THR A 261 6.49 10.28 -2.61
C THR A 261 6.27 11.64 -3.24
N ILE A 262 5.09 11.88 -3.82
CA ILE A 262 4.74 13.16 -4.44
C ILE A 262 3.91 14.00 -3.49
N LEU A 263 4.29 15.27 -3.37
CA LEU A 263 3.62 16.28 -2.56
C LEU A 263 2.16 16.49 -3.01
N GLY A 264 1.25 16.58 -2.05
CA GLY A 264 -0.19 16.73 -2.24
C GLY A 264 -0.92 15.44 -2.62
N SER A 265 -0.24 14.30 -2.63
CA SER A 265 -0.82 13.01 -3.03
C SER A 265 -1.36 12.22 -1.83
N PRO A 266 -2.32 11.30 -2.04
CA PRO A 266 -2.76 10.39 -0.98
C PRO A 266 -1.64 9.52 -0.39
N ALA A 267 -0.56 9.31 -1.14
CA ALA A 267 0.59 8.54 -0.68
C ALA A 267 1.33 9.22 0.50
N GLU A 268 1.31 10.55 0.63
CA GLU A 268 1.85 11.23 1.82
C GLU A 268 1.11 10.82 3.10
N ALA A 269 -0.23 10.81 3.06
CA ALA A 269 -1.04 10.39 4.19
C ALA A 269 -0.80 8.91 4.51
N PHE A 270 -0.70 8.07 3.47
CA PHE A 270 -0.38 6.65 3.62
C PHE A 270 0.98 6.43 4.28
N LEU A 271 2.03 7.16 3.89
CA LEU A 271 3.37 7.00 4.47
C LEU A 271 3.44 7.45 5.93
N LYS A 272 2.70 8.49 6.32
CA LYS A 272 2.62 8.96 7.72
C LYS A 272 2.08 7.89 8.67
N GLU A 273 1.28 6.96 8.19
CA GLU A 273 0.72 5.86 8.99
C GLU A 273 1.71 4.69 9.21
N HIS A 274 2.82 4.63 8.46
CA HIS A 274 3.69 3.44 8.38
C HIS A 274 5.10 3.63 8.99
N ASN A 275 5.30 4.61 9.87
CA ASN A 275 6.55 4.83 10.62
C ASN A 275 7.82 4.88 9.74
N CYS A 276 7.74 5.47 8.56
CA CYS A 276 8.88 5.71 7.68
C CYS A 276 9.31 7.20 7.72
N LYS A 277 10.47 7.50 7.13
CA LYS A 277 10.94 8.87 6.92
C LYS A 277 10.52 9.32 5.54
N GLU A 278 9.40 10.03 5.48
CA GLU A 278 8.83 10.57 4.24
C GLU A 278 9.73 11.65 3.63
N VAL A 279 9.91 11.57 2.31
CA VAL A 279 10.60 12.56 1.49
C VAL A 279 9.65 12.97 0.36
N ALA A 280 9.00 14.13 0.49
CA ALA A 280 8.05 14.60 -0.51
C ALA A 280 8.77 15.36 -1.64
N GLU A 281 8.53 14.94 -2.89
CA GLU A 281 9.02 15.59 -4.12
C GLU A 281 7.85 16.21 -4.89
N THR A 282 8.16 17.12 -5.82
CA THR A 282 7.16 17.70 -6.72
C THR A 282 6.94 16.86 -7.98
N ASP A 283 7.94 16.08 -8.37
CA ASP A 283 7.93 15.32 -9.61
C ASP A 283 8.36 13.86 -9.43
N LEU A 284 7.78 12.96 -10.23
CA LEU A 284 8.08 11.53 -10.16
C LEU A 284 9.49 11.21 -10.65
N ASN A 285 10.01 11.93 -11.65
CA ASN A 285 11.38 11.73 -12.12
C ASN A 285 12.39 12.09 -11.02
N GLU A 286 12.13 13.14 -10.23
CA GLU A 286 12.96 13.52 -9.09
C GLU A 286 12.96 12.44 -8.00
N ALA A 287 11.78 11.93 -7.64
CA ALA A 287 11.65 10.85 -6.66
C ALA A 287 12.40 9.57 -7.10
N ILE A 288 12.29 9.19 -8.37
CA ILE A 288 13.01 8.03 -8.92
C ILE A 288 14.51 8.32 -9.05
N ALA A 289 14.92 9.55 -9.38
CA ALA A 289 16.34 9.93 -9.41
C ALA A 289 16.98 9.77 -8.03
N LYS A 290 16.31 10.21 -6.95
CA LYS A 290 16.76 9.98 -5.56
C LYS A 290 16.82 8.51 -5.20
N LEU A 291 15.87 7.70 -5.69
CA LEU A 291 15.91 6.25 -5.53
C LEU A 291 17.14 5.67 -6.21
N ASN A 292 17.45 6.07 -7.44
CA ASN A 292 18.63 5.60 -8.17
C ASN A 292 19.95 6.07 -7.53
N ALA A 293 19.97 7.29 -6.97
CA ALA A 293 21.10 7.85 -6.22
C ALA A 293 21.30 7.20 -4.82
N LYS A 294 20.39 6.32 -4.38
CA LYS A 294 20.37 5.70 -3.05
C LYS A 294 20.16 6.69 -1.89
N GLU A 295 19.56 7.85 -2.17
CA GLU A 295 19.17 8.83 -1.16
C GLU A 295 17.90 8.39 -0.40
N VAL A 296 17.00 7.71 -1.11
CA VAL A 296 15.81 7.04 -0.55
C VAL A 296 15.86 5.54 -0.79
N ASP A 297 15.17 4.75 0.03
CA ASP A 297 15.11 3.29 -0.06
C ASP A 297 13.99 2.80 -0.99
N ALA A 298 12.88 3.53 -1.04
CA ALA A 298 11.71 3.24 -1.86
C ALA A 298 11.04 4.52 -2.35
N VAL A 299 10.24 4.39 -3.40
CA VAL A 299 9.25 5.38 -3.85
C VAL A 299 7.88 4.75 -3.70
N VAL A 300 6.94 5.45 -3.06
CA VAL A 300 5.53 5.04 -2.97
C VAL A 300 4.69 6.08 -3.68
N TYR A 301 3.97 5.63 -4.71
CA TYR A 301 3.09 6.49 -5.48
C TYR A 301 2.01 5.66 -6.18
N ASP A 302 1.15 6.34 -6.92
CA ASP A 302 0.11 5.69 -7.70
C ASP A 302 0.70 4.74 -8.74
N ARG A 303 0.17 3.51 -8.73
CA ARG A 303 0.62 2.38 -9.55
C ARG A 303 0.63 2.67 -11.06
N PRO A 304 -0.40 3.24 -11.70
CA PRO A 304 -0.36 3.44 -13.15
C PRO A 304 0.72 4.43 -13.57
N GLN A 305 0.96 5.50 -12.81
CA GLN A 305 2.07 6.42 -13.07
C GLN A 305 3.43 5.71 -12.91
N LEU A 306 3.60 4.88 -11.89
CA LEU A 306 4.82 4.08 -11.70
C LEU A 306 5.04 3.05 -12.81
N LEU A 307 3.99 2.34 -13.24
CA LEU A 307 4.06 1.37 -14.34
C LEU A 307 4.41 2.06 -15.66
N TYR A 308 3.77 3.18 -15.94
CA TYR A 308 4.05 3.97 -17.14
C TYR A 308 5.50 4.47 -17.15
N PHE A 309 5.97 5.01 -16.03
CA PHE A 309 7.36 5.44 -15.87
C PHE A 309 8.34 4.28 -16.16
N LEU A 310 8.15 3.12 -15.52
CA LEU A 310 9.03 1.97 -15.67
C LEU A 310 9.02 1.40 -17.10
N LYS A 311 7.86 1.40 -17.76
CA LYS A 311 7.70 0.96 -19.16
C LYS A 311 8.48 1.87 -20.12
N ASN A 312 8.45 3.18 -19.89
CA ASN A 312 9.12 4.16 -20.77
C ASN A 312 10.64 4.25 -20.54
N HIS A 313 11.10 4.06 -19.30
CA HIS A 313 12.52 4.20 -18.97
C HIS A 313 13.31 2.88 -19.07
N MET A 314 12.62 1.73 -19.15
CA MET A 314 13.24 0.40 -19.26
C MET A 314 14.30 0.14 -18.18
N ASP A 315 14.10 0.66 -16.97
CA ASP A 315 15.07 0.50 -15.87
C ASP A 315 14.88 -0.87 -15.22
N GLU A 316 15.58 -1.87 -15.75
CA GLU A 316 15.57 -3.24 -15.22
C GLU A 316 16.07 -3.34 -13.77
N LYS A 317 16.76 -2.30 -13.26
CA LYS A 317 17.27 -2.26 -11.87
C LYS A 317 16.19 -1.85 -10.87
N LEU A 318 15.01 -1.42 -11.33
CA LEU A 318 13.89 -1.12 -10.45
C LEU A 318 12.93 -2.30 -10.37
N TYR A 319 12.34 -2.47 -9.19
CA TYR A 319 11.32 -3.47 -8.89
C TYR A 319 10.08 -2.76 -8.38
N ILE A 320 8.94 -3.06 -9.00
CA ILE A 320 7.62 -2.70 -8.48
C ILE A 320 7.05 -3.87 -7.68
N ALA A 321 6.64 -3.60 -6.45
CA ALA A 321 5.96 -4.57 -5.60
C ALA A 321 4.66 -5.04 -6.24
N LYS A 322 4.37 -6.34 -6.08
CA LYS A 322 3.08 -6.93 -6.51
C LYS A 322 1.93 -6.52 -5.60
N ALA A 323 2.22 -6.18 -4.34
CA ALA A 323 1.23 -5.75 -3.39
C ALA A 323 0.73 -4.34 -3.76
N GLU A 324 -0.60 -4.19 -3.75
CA GLU A 324 -1.28 -2.94 -3.99
C GLU A 324 -1.95 -2.45 -2.71
N TYR A 325 -1.86 -1.15 -2.47
CA TYR A 325 -2.38 -0.52 -1.27
C TYR A 325 -3.35 0.59 -1.64
N TYR A 326 -4.26 0.92 -0.72
CA TYR A 326 -5.06 2.14 -0.80
C TYR A 326 -5.75 2.34 -2.17
N LYS A 327 -6.63 1.40 -2.54
CA LYS A 327 -7.41 1.46 -3.79
C LYS A 327 -8.30 2.70 -3.81
N GLN A 328 -8.21 3.49 -4.88
CA GLN A 328 -8.88 4.78 -4.99
C GLN A 328 -9.29 5.08 -6.43
N GLY A 329 -10.46 5.69 -6.61
CA GLY A 329 -10.92 6.15 -7.92
C GLY A 329 -10.33 7.52 -8.28
N TYR A 330 -10.01 7.73 -9.56
CA TYR A 330 -9.77 9.05 -10.12
C TYR A 330 -11.04 9.61 -10.76
N GLY A 331 -11.35 10.88 -10.47
CA GLY A 331 -12.45 11.60 -11.07
C GLY A 331 -12.12 13.08 -11.27
N PHE A 332 -12.97 13.79 -11.99
CA PHE A 332 -12.87 15.24 -12.12
C PHE A 332 -13.42 15.92 -10.86
N ALA A 333 -12.76 16.96 -10.38
CA ALA A 333 -13.16 17.69 -9.19
C ALA A 333 -13.93 18.96 -9.57
N PHE A 334 -14.97 19.28 -8.81
CA PHE A 334 -15.85 20.44 -9.04
C PHE A 334 -16.10 21.20 -7.73
N PRO A 335 -16.40 22.50 -7.77
CA PRO A 335 -16.86 23.23 -6.58
C PRO A 335 -18.12 22.58 -5.98
N LEU A 336 -18.33 22.74 -4.67
CA LEU A 336 -19.52 22.17 -3.98
C LEU A 336 -20.85 22.61 -4.58
N THR A 337 -20.88 23.80 -5.19
CA THR A 337 -22.05 24.44 -5.79
C THR A 337 -22.15 24.19 -7.30
N SER A 338 -21.39 23.25 -7.86
CA SER A 338 -21.36 23.02 -9.30
C SER A 338 -22.58 22.24 -9.79
N ASP A 339 -23.30 22.80 -10.76
CA ASP A 339 -24.41 22.14 -11.45
C ASP A 339 -23.93 21.18 -12.56
N LEU A 340 -22.64 21.21 -12.92
CA LEU A 340 -22.06 20.38 -13.99
C LEU A 340 -21.96 18.90 -13.64
N VAL A 341 -21.90 18.58 -12.34
CA VAL A 341 -21.56 17.24 -11.85
C VAL A 341 -22.53 16.17 -12.37
N HIS A 342 -23.83 16.46 -12.37
CA HIS A 342 -24.84 15.51 -12.84
C HIS A 342 -24.66 15.20 -14.33
N GLU A 343 -24.51 16.24 -15.15
CA GLU A 343 -24.40 16.10 -16.59
C GLU A 343 -23.09 15.41 -17.01
N VAL A 344 -21.98 15.76 -16.33
CA VAL A 344 -20.69 15.08 -16.51
C VAL A 344 -20.81 13.60 -16.13
N ASN A 345 -21.43 13.27 -15.01
CA ASN A 345 -21.57 11.88 -14.56
C ASN A 345 -22.38 11.05 -15.53
N ARG A 346 -23.51 11.57 -16.00
CA ARG A 346 -24.34 10.90 -17.00
C ARG A 346 -23.53 10.63 -18.27
N SER A 347 -22.84 11.63 -18.80
CA SER A 347 -22.11 11.44 -20.06
C SER A 347 -20.82 10.64 -19.91
N LEU A 348 -20.20 10.66 -18.74
CA LEU A 348 -19.07 9.77 -18.45
C LEU A 348 -19.53 8.30 -18.43
N LEU A 349 -20.72 8.02 -17.89
CA LEU A 349 -21.31 6.68 -17.97
C LEU A 349 -21.64 6.29 -19.42
N GLU A 350 -22.21 7.20 -20.21
CA GLU A 350 -22.43 6.95 -21.65
C GLU A 350 -21.12 6.61 -22.38
N LEU A 351 -20.03 7.35 -22.14
CA LEU A 351 -18.71 7.05 -22.72
C LEU A 351 -18.12 5.71 -22.22
N ALA A 352 -18.40 5.33 -20.99
CA ALA A 352 -17.99 4.04 -20.44
C ALA A 352 -18.77 2.88 -21.08
N GLU A 353 -20.07 3.02 -21.27
CA GLU A 353 -20.92 2.05 -21.99
C GLU A 353 -20.50 1.88 -23.45
N GLU A 354 -20.05 2.98 -24.08
CA GLU A 354 -19.47 2.99 -25.44
C GLU A 354 -18.04 2.42 -25.51
N ARG A 355 -17.44 2.04 -24.37
CA ARG A 355 -16.03 1.60 -24.20
C ARG A 355 -14.99 2.62 -24.66
N THR A 356 -15.37 3.89 -24.78
CA THR A 356 -14.45 4.98 -25.16
C THR A 356 -13.41 5.21 -24.07
N VAL A 357 -13.86 5.27 -22.80
CA VAL A 357 -12.96 5.44 -21.64
C VAL A 357 -11.94 4.32 -21.55
N GLU A 358 -12.39 3.07 -21.69
CA GLU A 358 -11.54 1.87 -21.66
C GLU A 358 -10.48 1.90 -22.78
N ARG A 359 -10.90 2.17 -24.02
CA ARG A 359 -9.99 2.26 -25.17
C ARG A 359 -8.92 3.33 -25.00
N THR A 360 -9.27 4.49 -24.42
CA THR A 360 -8.30 5.54 -24.10
C THR A 360 -7.31 5.06 -23.05
N ILE A 361 -7.77 4.42 -21.97
CA ILE A 361 -6.90 3.87 -20.92
C ILE A 361 -5.94 2.82 -21.50
N ASP A 362 -6.46 1.87 -22.27
CA ASP A 362 -5.68 0.78 -22.87
C ASP A 362 -4.63 1.28 -23.86
N TYR A 363 -4.91 2.37 -24.58
CA TYR A 363 -3.94 3.00 -25.48
C TYR A 363 -2.68 3.46 -24.73
N TYR A 364 -2.84 4.06 -23.55
CA TYR A 364 -1.73 4.62 -22.77
C TYR A 364 -1.05 3.58 -21.87
N LEU A 365 -1.83 2.80 -21.12
CA LEU A 365 -1.28 1.84 -20.14
C LEU A 365 -0.95 0.47 -20.77
N GLY A 366 -1.66 0.10 -21.83
CA GLY A 366 -1.71 -1.26 -22.35
C GLY A 366 -2.78 -2.10 -21.65
N GLU A 367 -3.16 -3.21 -22.28
CA GLU A 367 -4.09 -4.18 -21.69
C GLU A 367 -3.46 -4.83 -20.44
N ASP A 368 -4.17 -4.80 -19.31
CA ASP A 368 -3.86 -5.64 -18.15
C ASP A 368 -4.05 -7.11 -18.57
N LYS A 369 -2.95 -7.82 -18.84
CA LYS A 369 -2.94 -9.26 -19.20
C LYS A 369 -2.88 -10.18 -18.00
#